data_AF-A0A2P0AXA6-F1
#
_entry.id   AF-A0A2P0AXA6-F1
#
_cell.length_a   1.000
_cell.length_b   1.000
_cell.length_c   1.000
_cell.angle_alpha   90.00
_cell.angle_beta   90.00
_cell.angle_gamma   90.00
#
_symmetry.space_group_name_H-M   'P 1'
#
loop_
_entity.id
_entity.type
_entity.pdbx_description
1 polymer ?
#
loop_
_entity_poly.entity_id
_entity_poly.type
_entity_poly.pdbx_seq_one_letter_code
_entity_poly.pdbx_strand_id
1 'polypeptide(L)' 'MSQPRLDNLRQRHRALDRLIDTTRALARQEEVKRLKRLRLRLKDRIAALSQPDRTTAKG' A
#
# COMPACT_ATOMS: atom_id res chain seq x y z
N MET A 1 -12.15 12.82 11.50
CA MET A 1 -12.39 13.06 10.06
C MET A 1 -11.53 12.08 9.26
N SER A 2 -12.11 11.00 8.76
CA SER A 2 -11.39 10.05 7.90
C SER A 2 -11.00 10.76 6.61
N GLN A 3 -9.70 11.00 6.40
CA GLN A 3 -9.22 11.62 5.17
C GLN A 3 -9.65 10.73 3.99
N PRO A 4 -10.53 11.20 3.07
CA PRO A 4 -11.09 10.36 2.00
C PRO A 4 -9.99 9.79 1.08
N ARG A 5 -8.84 10.48 1.00
CA ARG A 5 -7.65 10.00 0.29
C ARG A 5 -7.02 8.75 0.93
N LEU A 6 -7.04 8.66 2.26
CA LEU A 6 -6.42 7.58 3.01
C LEU A 6 -7.26 6.29 2.95
N ASP A 7 -8.58 6.45 2.93
CA ASP A 7 -9.51 5.34 2.75
C ASP A 7 -9.37 4.69 1.36
N ASN A 8 -9.28 5.51 0.30
CA ASN A 8 -9.05 5.02 -1.07
C ASN A 8 -7.72 4.25 -1.19
N LEU A 9 -6.64 4.74 -0.55
CA LEU A 9 -5.36 4.06 -0.53
C LEU A 9 -5.42 2.72 0.22
N ARG A 10 -6.13 2.67 1.35
CA ARG A 10 -6.36 1.43 2.10
C ARG A 10 -7.16 0.41 1.28
N GLN A 11 -8.18 0.86 0.57
CA GLN A 11 -8.98 -0.01 -0.30
C GLN A 11 -8.14 -0.60 -1.44
N ARG A 12 -7.32 0.23 -2.11
CA ARG A 12 -6.37 -0.24 -3.14
C ARG A 12 -5.33 -1.21 -2.58
N HIS A 13 -4.84 -0.97 -1.36
CA HIS A 13 -3.92 -1.89 -0.70
C HIS A 13 -4.57 -3.26 -0.47
N ARG A 14 -5.82 -3.32 0.01
CA ARG A 14 -6.55 -4.59 0.19
C ARG A 14 -6.83 -5.30 -1.14
N ALA A 15 -7.15 -4.56 -2.19
CA ALA A 15 -7.36 -5.14 -3.52
C ALA A 15 -6.08 -5.82 -4.05
N LEU A 16 -4.92 -5.17 -3.89
CA LEU A 16 -3.63 -5.77 -4.25
C LEU A 16 -3.30 -7.01 -3.43
N ASP A 17 -3.63 -7.00 -2.13
CA ASP A 17 -3.39 -8.16 -1.26
C ASP A 17 -4.21 -9.38 -1.73
N ARG A 18 -5.50 -9.19 -2.04
CA ARG A 18 -6.35 -10.24 -2.64
C ARG A 18 -5.85 -10.71 -4.00
N LEU A 19 -5.37 -9.79 -4.84
CA LEU A 19 -4.78 -10.15 -6.13
C LEU A 19 -3.52 -11.01 -5.96
N ILE A 20 -2.65 -10.68 -5.00
CA ILE A 20 -1.46 -11.49 -4.69
C ILE A 20 -1.87 -12.88 -4.21
N ASP A 21 -2.85 -12.98 -3.32
CA ASP A 21 -3.32 -14.27 -2.79
C ASP A 21 -3.95 -15.16 -3.85
N THR A 22 -4.67 -14.57 -4.80
CA THR A 22 -5.30 -15.31 -5.92
C THR A 22 -4.32 -15.65 -7.05
N THR A 23 -3.21 -14.90 -7.18
CA THR A 23 -2.23 -15.07 -8.27
C THR A 23 -1.12 -16.07 -7.93
N ARG A 24 -1.21 -16.82 -6.82
CA ARG A 24 -0.16 -17.75 -6.30
C ARG A 24 0.28 -18.89 -7.24
N ALA A 25 -0.18 -18.94 -8.50
CA ALA A 25 0.31 -19.86 -9.51
C ALA A 25 1.79 -19.60 -9.87
N LEU A 26 2.60 -20.67 -9.95
CA LEU A 26 4.02 -20.65 -10.32
C LEU A 26 4.29 -19.90 -11.65
N ALA A 27 3.38 -20.02 -12.62
CA ALA A 27 3.49 -19.33 -13.92
C ALA A 27 3.35 -17.80 -13.83
N ARG A 28 2.92 -17.25 -12.68
CA ARG A 28 2.68 -15.81 -12.49
C ARG A 28 3.59 -15.19 -11.43
N GLN A 29 4.72 -15.83 -11.10
CA GLN A 29 5.64 -15.33 -10.07
C GLN A 29 6.17 -13.91 -10.35
N GLU A 30 6.46 -13.58 -11.62
CA GLU A 30 6.89 -12.22 -11.99
C GLU A 30 5.78 -11.18 -11.75
N GLU A 31 4.52 -11.54 -12.05
CA GLU A 31 3.38 -10.68 -11.76
C GLU A 31 3.16 -10.53 -10.24
N VAL A 32 3.30 -11.62 -9.48
CA VAL A 32 3.26 -11.55 -8.00
C VAL A 32 4.37 -10.63 -7.46
N LYS A 33 5.58 -10.68 -8.02
CA LYS A 33 6.67 -9.75 -7.64
C LYS A 33 6.27 -8.30 -7.93
N ARG A 34 5.69 -8.03 -9.11
CA ARG A 34 5.24 -6.69 -9.49
C ARG A 34 4.14 -6.18 -8.56
N LEU A 35 3.14 -7.01 -8.25
CA LEU A 35 2.06 -6.70 -7.31
C LEU A 35 2.59 -6.43 -5.90
N LYS A 36 3.56 -7.21 -5.41
CA LYS A 36 4.21 -6.97 -4.10
C LYS A 36 4.92 -5.62 -4.05
N ARG A 37 5.61 -5.21 -5.12
CA ARG A 37 6.25 -3.88 -5.20
C ARG A 37 5.21 -2.76 -5.18
N LEU A 38 4.11 -2.91 -5.91
CA LEU A 38 2.99 -1.97 -5.89
C LEU A 38 2.35 -1.85 -4.50
N ARG A 39 2.14 -2.98 -3.82
CA ARG A 39 1.62 -3.01 -2.43
C ARG A 39 2.54 -2.25 -1.48
N LEU A 40 3.86 -2.47 -1.58
CA LEU A 40 4.85 -1.79 -0.74
C LEU A 40 4.79 -0.26 -0.91
N ARG A 41 4.79 0.24 -2.16
CA ARG A 41 4.65 1.69 -2.43
C ARG A 41 3.35 2.27 -1.86
N LEU A 42 2.25 1.52 -1.94
CA LEU A 42 0.98 1.91 -1.35
C LEU A 42 1.03 1.97 0.17
N LYS A 43 1.68 0.99 0.82
CA LYS A 43 1.92 0.99 2.27
C LYS A 43 2.74 2.20 2.69
N ASP A 44 3.83 2.50 1.99
CA ASP A 44 4.69 3.65 2.29
C ASP A 44 3.92 4.97 2.15
N ARG A 45 3.10 5.09 1.11
CA ARG A 45 2.26 6.27 0.90
C ARG A 45 1.19 6.43 1.98
N ILE A 46 0.58 5.33 2.44
CA ILE A 46 -0.35 5.34 3.58
C ILE A 46 0.39 5.77 4.85
N ALA A 47 1.59 5.23 5.09
CA ALA A 47 2.40 5.58 6.26
C ALA A 47 2.79 7.06 6.26
N ALA A 48 3.26 7.59 5.12
CA ALA A 48 3.58 9.01 4.95
C ALA A 48 2.38 9.94 5.20
N LEU A 49 1.17 9.52 4.80
CA LEU A 49 -0.05 10.29 5.03
C LEU A 49 -0.65 10.07 6.43
N SER A 50 -0.31 8.97 7.09
CA SER A 50 -0.79 8.62 8.44
C SER A 50 0.13 9.16 9.54
N GLN A 51 1.36 9.55 9.21
CA GLN A 51 2.23 10.29 10.11
C GLN A 51 1.71 11.73 10.18
N PRO A 52 1.15 12.20 11.32
CA PRO A 52 1.02 13.63 11.53
C PRO A 52 2.42 14.23 11.48
N ASP A 53 2.57 15.35 10.77
CA ASP A 53 3.81 16.10 10.55
C ASP A 53 4.81 15.93 11.71
N ARG A 54 5.80 15.05 11.54
CA ARG A 54 6.96 14.92 12.43
C ARG A 54 8.13 15.75 11.90
N THR A 55 7.84 16.82 11.17
CA THR A 55 8.87 17.71 10.59
C THR A 55 8.90 19.07 11.29
N THR A 56 8.05 19.32 12.29
CA THR A 56 8.10 20.50 13.18
C THR A 56 8.60 20.23 14.60
N ALA A 57 9.46 19.23 14.81
CA ALA A 57 10.09 18.98 16.11
C ALA A 57 11.57 18.60 16.00
N LYS A 58 12.40 19.57 15.62
CA LYS A 58 13.78 19.68 16.11
C LYS A 58 14.04 21.14 16.44
N GLY A 59 13.78 21.51 17.68
CA GLY A 59 14.52 22.57 18.36
C GLY A 59 15.91 22.11 18.76
#